data_AF-B2YI74-F1
#
_entry.id   AF-B2YI74-F1
#
_cell.length_a   1.000
_cell.length_b   1.000
_cell.length_c   1.000
_cell.angle_alpha   90.00
_cell.angle_beta   90.00
_cell.angle_gamma   90.00
#
_symmetry.space_group_name_H-M   'P 1'
#
loop_
_entity.id
_entity.type
_entity.pdbx_description
1 polymer ?
#
loop_
_entity_poly.entity_id
_entity_poly.type
_entity_poly.pdbx_seq_one_letter_code
_entity_poly.pdbx_strand_id
1 'polypeptide(L)'
;MDLTEKERLLLVEKKEEIRRLTEDIIDFSADLEKNKTEIKKRVSSILSLISTIASYTNSKNIQMHPLQNFATHIFYQLEMKTKLTRVITTELEIFCNIVNSLTFNFTKIGLRVDIQKIDLSILRTGK
;
A
#
# COMPACT_ATOMS: atom_id res chain seq x y z
N MET A 1 -14.17 -15.98 -15.45
CA MET A 1 -14.92 -14.87 -16.07
C MET A 1 -13.87 -13.90 -16.54
N ASP A 2 -13.82 -13.62 -17.83
CA ASP A 2 -12.82 -12.70 -18.39
C ASP A 2 -13.22 -11.26 -18.05
N LEU A 3 -12.22 -10.45 -17.65
CA LEU A 3 -12.44 -9.03 -17.38
C LEU A 3 -12.73 -8.28 -18.68
N THR A 4 -13.81 -7.52 -18.66
CA THR A 4 -14.19 -6.57 -19.71
C THR A 4 -13.16 -5.44 -19.81
N GLU A 5 -13.10 -4.77 -20.96
CA GLU A 5 -12.22 -3.62 -21.18
C GLU A 5 -12.47 -2.49 -20.15
N LYS A 6 -13.75 -2.26 -19.82
CA LYS A 6 -14.15 -1.29 -18.79
C LYS A 6 -13.60 -1.64 -17.41
N GLU A 7 -13.64 -2.91 -17.02
CA GLU A 7 -13.07 -3.35 -15.74
C GLU A 7 -11.54 -3.23 -15.75
N ARG A 8 -10.88 -3.54 -16.87
CA ARG A 8 -9.43 -3.36 -17.00
C ARG A 8 -9.02 -1.89 -16.83
N LEU A 9 -9.74 -0.98 -17.48
CA LEU A 9 -9.49 0.46 -17.36
C LEU A 9 -9.68 0.94 -15.90
N LEU A 10 -10.77 0.52 -15.25
CA LEU A 10 -11.03 0.83 -13.85
C LEU A 10 -9.88 0.36 -12.93
N LEU A 11 -9.31 -0.82 -13.18
CA LEU A 11 -8.21 -1.36 -12.40
C LEU A 11 -6.90 -0.56 -12.60
N VAL A 12 -6.65 -0.07 -13.82
CA VAL A 12 -5.52 0.83 -14.10
C VAL A 12 -5.71 2.17 -13.38
N GLU A 13 -6.90 2.76 -13.42
CA GLU A 13 -7.21 4.01 -12.72
C GLU A 13 -6.99 3.88 -11.21
N LYS A 14 -7.44 2.76 -10.61
CA LYS A 14 -7.23 2.48 -9.18
C LYS A 14 -5.75 2.32 -8.84
N LYS A 15 -4.95 1.73 -9.71
CA LYS A 15 -3.49 1.63 -9.51
C LYS A 15 -2.83 3.01 -9.53
N GLU A 16 -3.24 3.87 -10.45
CA GLU A 16 -2.73 5.25 -10.51
C GLU A 16 -3.18 6.06 -9.28
N GLU A 17 -4.39 5.81 -8.78
CA GLU A 17 -4.86 6.39 -7.53
C GLU A 17 -4.02 5.92 -6.32
N ILE A 18 -3.69 4.63 -6.22
CA ILE A 18 -2.76 4.12 -5.19
C ILE A 18 -1.44 4.88 -5.25
N ARG A 19 -0.86 5.03 -6.45
CA ARG A 19 0.39 5.77 -6.63
C ARG A 19 0.29 7.20 -6.11
N ARG A 20 -0.73 7.96 -6.52
CA ARG A 20 -0.94 9.34 -6.03
C ARG A 20 -1.08 9.39 -4.51
N LEU A 21 -1.82 8.45 -3.91
CA LEU A 21 -1.96 8.38 -2.45
C LEU A 21 -0.63 8.05 -1.75
N THR A 22 0.26 7.28 -2.38
CA THR A 22 1.61 7.07 -1.82
C THR A 22 2.48 8.32 -1.89
N GLU A 23 2.40 9.09 -2.97
CA GLU A 23 3.10 10.39 -3.09
C GLU A 23 2.61 11.35 -1.98
N ASP A 24 1.30 11.46 -1.78
CA ASP A 24 0.70 12.24 -0.68
C ASP A 24 1.23 11.81 0.70
N ILE A 25 1.34 10.50 0.96
CA ILE A 25 1.85 9.98 2.24
C ILE A 25 3.30 10.42 2.48
N ILE A 26 4.15 10.35 1.45
CA ILE A 26 5.55 10.77 1.56
C ILE A 26 5.61 12.28 1.84
N ASP A 27 4.83 13.10 1.14
CA ASP A 27 4.79 14.54 1.37
C ASP A 27 4.31 14.89 2.79
N PHE A 28 3.26 14.21 3.27
CA PHE A 28 2.76 14.40 4.63
C PHE A 28 3.74 13.92 5.70
N SER A 29 4.62 12.97 5.37
CA SER A 29 5.60 12.41 6.32
C SER A 29 6.65 13.41 6.79
N ALA A 30 6.78 14.56 6.11
CA ALA A 30 7.64 15.67 6.53
C ALA A 30 7.21 16.30 7.87
N ASP A 31 5.92 16.23 8.21
CA ASP A 31 5.37 16.71 9.49
C ASP A 31 4.31 15.72 10.01
N LEU A 32 4.80 14.63 10.63
CA LEU A 32 3.95 13.55 11.12
C LEU A 32 2.95 13.99 12.19
N GLU A 33 3.34 14.89 13.09
CA GLU A 33 2.47 15.34 14.18
C GLU A 33 1.24 16.08 13.64
N LYS A 34 1.45 16.96 12.66
CA LYS A 34 0.35 17.70 12.03
C LYS A 34 -0.49 16.82 11.11
N ASN A 35 0.13 15.90 10.39
CA ASN A 35 -0.52 15.19 9.29
C ASN A 35 -0.95 13.75 9.62
N LYS A 36 -0.82 13.28 10.86
CA LYS A 36 -1.15 11.89 11.26
C LYS A 36 -2.52 11.41 10.76
N THR A 37 -3.53 12.28 10.85
CA THR A 37 -4.91 11.95 10.43
C THR A 37 -5.00 11.77 8.92
N GLU A 38 -4.33 12.62 8.15
CA GLU A 38 -4.31 12.51 6.68
C GLU A 38 -3.54 11.26 6.24
N ILE A 39 -2.37 10.98 6.86
CA ILE A 39 -1.62 9.75 6.60
C ILE A 39 -2.50 8.50 6.83
N LYS A 40 -3.22 8.45 7.96
CA LYS A 40 -4.14 7.34 8.28
C LYS A 40 -5.25 7.17 7.25
N LYS A 41 -5.84 8.28 6.79
CA LYS A 41 -6.86 8.27 5.73
C LYS A 41 -6.29 7.71 4.43
N ARG A 42 -5.13 8.20 3.98
CA ARG A 42 -4.49 7.76 2.72
C ARG A 42 -4.13 6.28 2.75
N VAL A 43 -3.52 5.81 3.84
CA VAL A 43 -3.22 4.37 4.04
C VAL A 43 -4.50 3.53 3.99
N SER A 44 -5.57 3.98 4.66
CA SER A 44 -6.85 3.27 4.64
C SER A 44 -7.49 3.22 3.25
N SER A 45 -7.42 4.33 2.50
CA SER A 45 -7.87 4.40 1.11
C SER A 45 -7.09 3.43 0.22
N ILE A 46 -5.76 3.35 0.37
CA ILE A 46 -4.93 2.40 -0.36
C ILE A 46 -5.36 0.96 -0.05
N LEU A 47 -5.54 0.59 1.23
CA LEU A 47 -6.02 -0.75 1.60
C LEU A 47 -7.37 -1.08 0.97
N SER A 48 -8.29 -0.12 0.93
CA SER A 48 -9.61 -0.26 0.30
C SER A 48 -9.50 -0.46 -1.21
N LEU A 49 -8.65 0.32 -1.89
CA LEU A 49 -8.38 0.17 -3.32
C LEU A 49 -7.79 -1.21 -3.64
N ILE A 50 -6.80 -1.66 -2.87
CA ILE A 50 -6.20 -2.99 -3.05
C ILE A 50 -7.24 -4.07 -2.80
N SER A 51 -8.07 -3.96 -1.77
CA SER A 51 -9.17 -4.90 -1.50
C SER A 51 -10.16 -4.95 -2.67
N THR A 52 -10.51 -3.79 -3.22
CA THR A 52 -11.38 -3.68 -4.40
C THR A 52 -10.73 -4.36 -5.61
N ILE A 53 -9.44 -4.13 -5.87
CA ILE A 53 -8.73 -4.78 -6.97
C ILE A 53 -8.67 -6.30 -6.74
N ALA A 54 -8.40 -6.73 -5.50
CA ALA A 54 -8.34 -8.13 -5.11
C ALA A 54 -9.67 -8.86 -5.34
N SER A 55 -10.82 -8.20 -5.17
CA SER A 55 -12.13 -8.82 -5.44
C SER A 55 -12.37 -9.14 -6.91
N TYR A 56 -11.64 -8.52 -7.85
CA TYR A 56 -11.66 -8.89 -9.28
C TYR A 56 -10.77 -10.10 -9.59
N THR A 57 -10.04 -10.61 -8.60
CA THR A 57 -9.20 -11.80 -8.76
C THR A 57 -10.00 -13.01 -8.31
N ASN A 58 -10.04 -14.06 -9.13
CA ASN A 58 -10.56 -15.37 -8.71
C ASN A 58 -9.63 -16.08 -7.71
N SER A 59 -8.54 -15.42 -7.29
CA SER A 59 -7.48 -16.06 -6.53
C SER A 59 -7.72 -15.90 -5.03
N LYS A 60 -7.68 -17.01 -4.29
CA LYS A 60 -7.50 -17.04 -2.84
C LYS A 60 -6.13 -16.52 -2.37
N ASN A 61 -5.34 -15.90 -3.25
CA ASN A 61 -3.89 -15.70 -3.10
C ASN A 61 -3.48 -14.31 -2.60
N ILE A 62 -4.39 -13.33 -2.50
CA ILE A 62 -4.04 -12.03 -1.91
C ILE A 62 -4.33 -12.11 -0.42
N GLN A 63 -3.31 -12.46 0.35
CA GLN A 63 -3.37 -12.31 1.79
C GLN A 63 -3.27 -10.81 2.10
N MET A 64 -4.41 -10.17 2.36
CA MET A 64 -4.47 -8.77 2.80
C MET A 64 -3.99 -8.58 4.24
N HIS A 65 -4.03 -9.65 5.05
CA HIS A 65 -3.70 -9.60 6.48
C HIS A 65 -2.30 -9.04 6.77
N PRO A 66 -1.21 -9.43 6.09
CA PRO A 66 0.09 -8.82 6.31
C PRO A 66 0.10 -7.30 6.08
N LEU A 67 -0.57 -6.82 5.03
CA LEU A 67 -0.61 -5.39 4.70
C LEU A 67 -1.49 -4.60 5.69
N GLN A 68 -2.62 -5.18 6.11
CA GLN A 68 -3.47 -4.63 7.16
C GLN A 68 -2.74 -4.56 8.50
N ASN A 69 -2.03 -5.62 8.89
CA ASN A 69 -1.25 -5.66 10.12
C ASN A 69 -0.14 -4.60 10.10
N PHE A 70 0.53 -4.43 8.95
CA PHE A 70 1.56 -3.41 8.82
C PHE A 70 0.98 -1.98 8.92
N ALA A 71 -0.16 -1.72 8.27
CA ALA A 71 -0.87 -0.45 8.42
C ALA A 71 -1.30 -0.18 9.87
N THR A 72 -1.84 -1.19 10.57
CA THR A 72 -2.20 -1.07 12.00
C THR A 72 -0.99 -0.75 12.86
N HIS A 73 0.17 -1.37 12.59
CA HIS A 73 1.42 -1.07 13.28
C HIS A 73 1.83 0.39 13.07
N ILE A 74 1.83 0.89 11.82
CA ILE A 74 2.08 2.31 11.52
C ILE A 74 1.11 3.21 12.29
N PHE A 75 -0.18 2.85 12.33
CA PHE A 75 -1.20 3.66 13.02
C PHE A 75 -0.99 3.72 14.53
N TYR A 76 -0.50 2.63 15.12
CA TYR A 76 -0.14 2.59 16.53
C TYR A 76 1.09 3.48 16.81
N GLN A 77 2.13 3.39 15.96
CA GLN A 77 3.32 4.23 16.10
C GLN A 77 3.00 5.72 15.95
N LEU A 78 2.10 6.09 15.02
CA LEU A 78 1.64 7.47 14.85
C LEU A 78 0.89 8.04 16.06
N GLU A 79 0.32 7.21 16.95
CA GLU A 79 -0.32 7.68 18.20
C GLU A 79 0.63 7.67 19.40
N MET A 80 1.75 6.96 19.29
CA MET A 80 2.77 7.01 20.32
C MET A 80 3.43 8.39 20.27
N LYS A 81 3.38 9.15 21.38
CA LYS A 81 4.08 10.44 21.53
C LYS A 81 5.61 10.32 21.58
N THR A 82 6.17 9.22 21.06
CA THR A 82 7.60 8.95 21.10
C THR A 82 8.29 9.68 19.96
N LYS A 83 9.53 10.15 20.18
CA LYS A 83 10.34 10.88 19.17
C LYS A 83 10.86 9.98 18.03
N LEU A 84 10.15 8.91 17.69
CA LEU A 84 10.56 7.93 16.67
C LEU A 84 10.13 8.34 15.26
N THR A 85 10.04 9.64 14.98
CA THR A 85 9.62 10.21 13.69
C THR A 85 10.36 9.56 12.51
N ARG A 86 11.69 9.39 12.63
CA ARG A 86 12.50 8.75 11.58
C ARG A 86 12.09 7.30 11.32
N VAL A 87 11.78 6.53 12.36
CA VAL A 87 11.36 5.13 12.21
C VAL A 87 10.03 5.06 11.50
N ILE A 88 9.07 5.91 11.89
CA ILE A 88 7.74 5.97 11.28
C ILE A 88 7.83 6.39 9.81
N THR A 89 8.66 7.39 9.48
CA THR A 89 8.89 7.80 8.08
C THR A 89 9.43 6.63 7.26
N THR A 90 10.42 5.90 7.76
CA THR A 90 10.94 4.70 7.09
C THR A 90 9.86 3.62 6.93
N GLU A 91 9.02 3.38 7.93
CA GLU A 91 7.91 2.43 7.82
C GLU A 91 6.88 2.85 6.76
N LEU A 92 6.56 4.14 6.68
CA LEU A 92 5.68 4.69 5.64
C LEU A 92 6.27 4.53 4.24
N GLU A 93 7.57 4.79 4.06
CA GLU A 93 8.28 4.56 2.80
C GLU A 93 8.23 3.08 2.39
N ILE A 94 8.48 2.16 3.32
CA ILE A 94 8.39 0.73 3.08
C ILE A 94 6.97 0.35 2.65
N PHE A 95 5.96 0.84 3.36
CA PHE A 95 4.57 0.60 3.01
C PHE A 95 4.27 1.09 1.59
N CYS A 96 4.66 2.31 1.25
CA CYS A 96 4.50 2.89 -0.08
C CYS A 96 5.19 2.07 -1.16
N ASN A 97 6.42 1.62 -0.92
CA ASN A 97 7.16 0.76 -1.84
C ASN A 97 6.44 -0.58 -2.05
N ILE A 98 5.96 -1.22 -0.98
CA ILE A 98 5.18 -2.47 -1.06
C ILE A 98 3.96 -2.29 -1.95
N VAL A 99 3.13 -1.29 -1.68
CA VAL A 99 1.88 -1.10 -2.44
C VAL A 99 2.15 -0.70 -3.89
N ASN A 100 3.19 0.08 -4.16
CA ASN A 100 3.58 0.45 -5.53
C ASN A 100 4.19 -0.71 -6.32
N SER A 101 4.84 -1.66 -5.64
CA SER A 101 5.39 -2.88 -6.27
C SER A 101 4.32 -3.91 -6.68
N LEU A 102 3.07 -3.70 -6.26
CA LEU A 102 1.97 -4.59 -6.63
C LEU A 102 1.78 -4.56 -8.15
N THR A 103 1.97 -5.73 -8.75
CA THR A 103 1.71 -5.95 -10.16
C THR A 103 0.39 -6.67 -10.35
N PHE A 104 -0.42 -6.14 -11.26
CA PHE A 104 -1.74 -6.66 -11.60
C PHE A 104 -1.65 -7.21 -13.03
N ASN A 105 -1.42 -8.51 -13.15
CA ASN A 105 -1.23 -9.20 -14.41
C ASN A 105 -2.58 -9.72 -14.91
N PHE A 106 -3.05 -9.18 -16.04
CA PHE A 106 -4.25 -9.67 -16.72
C PHE A 106 -3.90 -10.97 -17.45
N THR A 107 -4.55 -12.06 -17.05
CA THR A 107 -4.39 -13.39 -17.67
C THR A 107 -5.65 -13.74 -18.46
N LYS A 108 -5.57 -14.78 -19.31
CA LYS A 108 -6.73 -15.37 -20.02
C LYS A 108 -7.81 -15.94 -19.09
N ILE A 109 -7.60 -15.93 -17.78
CA ILE A 109 -8.49 -16.54 -16.78
C ILE A 109 -8.97 -15.49 -15.74
N GLY A 110 -8.51 -14.23 -15.85
CA GLY A 110 -8.83 -13.14 -14.92
C GLY A 110 -7.60 -12.34 -14.48
N LEU A 111 -7.67 -11.72 -13.30
CA LEU A 111 -6.58 -10.91 -12.72
C LEU A 111 -5.70 -11.74 -11.78
N ARG A 112 -4.38 -11.66 -11.96
CA ARG A 112 -3.39 -12.16 -11.00
C ARG A 112 -2.69 -10.98 -10.35
N VAL A 113 -2.53 -11.01 -9.03
CA VAL A 113 -1.80 -9.98 -8.30
C VAL A 113 -0.54 -10.60 -7.73
N ASP A 114 0.60 -10.05 -8.12
CA ASP A 114 1.90 -10.47 -7.62
C ASP A 114 2.53 -9.29 -6.90
N ILE A 115 2.92 -9.51 -5.64
CA ILE A 115 3.83 -8.62 -4.93
C ILE A 115 5.22 -8.98 -5.42
N GLN A 116 5.89 -8.08 -6.15
CA GLN A 116 7.30 -8.33 -6.44
C GLN A 116 8.07 -8.35 -5.13
N LYS A 117 8.97 -9.33 -4.95
CA LYS A 117 9.82 -9.39 -3.76
C LYS A 117 10.64 -8.10 -3.70
N ILE A 118 10.27 -7.20 -2.80
CA ILE A 118 11.09 -6.03 -2.49
C ILE A 118 12.25 -6.52 -1.66
N ASP A 119 13.47 -6.24 -2.12
CA ASP A 119 14.67 -6.51 -1.37
C ASP A 119 14.80 -5.48 -0.23
N LEU A 120 14.29 -5.86 0.95
CA LEU A 120 14.35 -5.05 2.17
C LEU A 120 15.73 -5.12 2.86
N SER A 121 16.74 -5.76 2.25
CA SER A 121 18.08 -5.88 2.83
C SER A 121 18.74 -4.52 3.12
N ILE A 122 18.29 -3.46 2.45
CA ILE A 122 18.75 -2.07 2.65
C ILE A 122 18.44 -1.57 4.08
N LEU A 123 17.38 -2.07 4.73
CA LEU A 123 16.98 -1.69 6.10
C LEU A 123 17.84 -2.33 7.21
N ARG A 124 18.74 -3.26 6.87
CA ARG A 124 19.69 -3.85 7.83
C ARG A 124 20.92 -2.99 8.11
N THR A 125 21.09 -1.86 7.42
CA THR A 125 22.21 -0.93 7.66
C THR A 125 21.85 0.10 8.73
N GLY A 126 21.73 -0.39 9.96
CA GLY A 126 21.52 0.41 11.16
C GLY A 126 21.91 -0.41 12.38
N LYS A 127 23.16 -0.88 12.42
CA LYS A 127 23.82 -1.37 13.62
C LYS A 127 24.78 -0.32 14.12
#